data_AF-A0A3C0TZI1-F1
#
_entry.id   AF-A0A3C0TZI1-F1
#
_cell.length_a   1.000
_cell.length_b   1.000
_cell.length_c   1.000
_cell.angle_alpha   90.00
_cell.angle_beta   90.00
_cell.angle_gamma   90.00
#
_symmetry.space_group_name_H-M   'P 1'
#
loop_
_entity.id
_entity.type
_entity.pdbx_description
1 polymer ?
#
loop_
_entity_poly.entity_id
_entity_poly.type
_entity_poly.pdbx_seq_one_letter_code
_entity_poly.pdbx_strand_id
1 'polypeptide(L)'
;TLVSFAVDTDCDKNVTGGSFKKAGDGIYLVCVPYSETLAPDFETFTENSRVLYKLNVEGKIRAMYPVGPGGIAEALSKMAMGNRIGASISTICASATAANLDVDVSAKDLFTPLYGSIIVESEENLDMNPGFVDGTVTKIGVTVNEKSISVYGAEIPLDEIESAWERKLSVVFPPVSSSEKHAELPKFALDEHESLAKARKSFEASTSSSNAKPRVIIPVFPGTNCEYDMARAFNLNGAETKVLVFKNRTPEDLAESLDAFRREIEKSQILAFAGGFSSGDEPDGSGKYIANVIREKRIADAIMDLLKKRDGLVLGICNGFQALIKTGLVPFGEIRDPGADMPTLTFNTIGRHISRVSRTRVVSATSPWAMNESVLKPVCHLVPVSHGEGRIIVDEALAKKLFENGQVFTQYVKLTDNGVAPTMDEPDNPNGSMYAIEGLTSPDGHVLGKMGHSERTMGMGKNGCDENLIKNIAGFPVQSEIESSCQNIFAAGVSYFN
;
A
#
# COMPACT_ATOMS: atom_id res chain seq x y z
N THR A 1 -18.45 8.82 -29.20
CA THR A 1 -17.80 7.79 -28.37
C THR A 1 -18.78 7.34 -27.32
N LEU A 2 -19.15 6.06 -27.32
CA LEU A 2 -19.89 5.46 -26.20
C LEU A 2 -18.89 5.14 -25.10
N VAL A 3 -19.19 5.56 -23.88
CA VAL A 3 -18.44 5.17 -22.67
C VAL A 3 -19.44 4.46 -21.77
N SER A 4 -19.11 3.23 -21.37
CA SER A 4 -19.96 2.40 -20.51
C SER A 4 -19.24 2.10 -19.20
N PHE A 5 -20.00 2.08 -18.10
CA PHE A 5 -19.52 1.69 -16.78
C PHE A 5 -20.41 0.55 -16.26
N ALA A 6 -19.80 -0.54 -15.82
CA ALA A 6 -20.47 -1.64 -15.14
C ALA A 6 -20.12 -1.57 -13.64
N VAL A 7 -21.12 -1.80 -12.78
CA VAL A 7 -20.96 -1.79 -11.32
C VAL A 7 -21.59 -3.06 -10.76
N ASP A 8 -20.85 -3.76 -9.91
CA ASP A 8 -21.28 -4.97 -9.21
C ASP A 8 -20.60 -5.07 -7.84
N THR A 9 -21.01 -6.02 -7.01
CA THR A 9 -20.47 -6.25 -5.66
C THR A 9 -20.09 -7.71 -5.44
N ASP A 10 -18.94 -7.96 -4.80
CA ASP A 10 -18.51 -9.30 -4.40
C ASP A 10 -17.62 -9.22 -3.14
N CYS A 11 -17.28 -10.37 -2.54
CA CYS A 11 -16.22 -10.47 -1.55
C CYS A 11 -14.86 -10.17 -2.19
N ASP A 12 -14.05 -9.35 -1.53
CA ASP A 12 -12.68 -9.01 -1.93
C ASP A 12 -11.78 -10.23 -2.18
N LYS A 13 -11.96 -11.32 -1.43
CA LYS A 13 -11.25 -12.58 -1.63
C LYS A 13 -11.49 -13.18 -3.03
N ASN A 14 -12.66 -12.93 -3.62
CA ASN A 14 -13.04 -13.39 -4.95
C ASN A 14 -12.50 -12.46 -6.05
N VAL A 15 -11.97 -11.29 -5.73
CA VAL A 15 -11.42 -10.36 -6.73
C VAL A 15 -9.99 -10.79 -7.09
N THR A 16 -9.78 -11.12 -8.37
CA THR A 16 -8.50 -11.60 -8.91
C THR A 16 -7.96 -10.63 -9.95
N GLY A 17 -6.72 -10.17 -9.76
CA GLY A 17 -6.02 -9.30 -10.70
C GLY A 17 -5.45 -10.07 -11.90
N GLY A 18 -5.01 -9.33 -12.93
CA GLY A 18 -4.50 -9.93 -14.15
C GLY A 18 -3.02 -10.30 -14.17
N SER A 19 -2.21 -9.84 -13.22
CA SER A 19 -0.78 -10.18 -13.20
C SER A 19 -0.57 -11.66 -12.91
N PHE A 20 0.26 -12.36 -13.69
CA PHE A 20 0.62 -13.76 -13.46
C PHE A 20 1.15 -13.97 -12.04
N LYS A 21 0.85 -15.10 -11.40
CA LYS A 21 1.14 -15.33 -9.97
C LYS A 21 2.22 -16.38 -9.73
N LYS A 22 2.39 -17.33 -10.64
CA LYS A 22 3.28 -18.48 -10.42
C LYS A 22 3.82 -19.00 -11.75
N ALA A 23 5.11 -19.37 -11.79
CA ALA A 23 5.68 -20.07 -12.92
C ALA A 23 5.25 -21.55 -12.95
N GLY A 24 5.08 -22.10 -14.17
CA GLY A 24 4.69 -23.49 -14.42
C GLY A 24 3.18 -23.72 -14.59
N ASP A 25 2.37 -22.68 -14.42
CA ASP A 25 0.93 -22.74 -14.63
C ASP A 25 0.58 -22.67 -16.13
N GLY A 26 -0.56 -23.25 -16.50
CA GLY A 26 -1.09 -23.15 -17.87
C GLY A 26 -1.64 -21.75 -18.14
N ILE A 27 -1.37 -21.25 -19.35
CA ILE A 27 -1.98 -20.05 -19.89
C ILE A 27 -3.03 -20.48 -20.91
N TYR A 28 -4.28 -20.10 -20.68
CA TYR A 28 -5.42 -20.46 -21.51
C TYR A 28 -6.07 -19.21 -22.10
N LEU A 29 -6.51 -19.30 -23.35
CA LEU A 29 -7.44 -18.36 -23.96
C LEU A 29 -8.84 -18.96 -23.86
N VAL A 30 -9.73 -18.28 -23.14
CA VAL A 30 -11.18 -18.54 -23.18
C VAL A 30 -11.76 -17.54 -24.16
N CYS A 31 -12.09 -17.99 -25.36
CA CYS A 31 -12.57 -17.15 -26.45
C CYS A 31 -14.11 -17.15 -26.54
N VAL A 32 -14.61 -16.27 -27.39
CA VAL A 32 -16.01 -16.22 -27.79
C VAL A 32 -16.07 -16.29 -29.32
N PRO A 33 -17.00 -17.07 -29.90
CA PRO A 33 -17.28 -17.03 -31.33
C PRO A 33 -17.73 -15.64 -31.77
N TYR A 34 -17.56 -15.34 -33.05
CA TYR A 34 -17.98 -14.09 -33.66
C TYR A 34 -18.96 -14.35 -34.81
N SER A 35 -19.94 -13.47 -34.96
CA SER A 35 -20.82 -13.45 -36.13
C SER A 35 -20.06 -13.03 -37.39
N GLU A 36 -20.68 -13.20 -38.56
CA GLU A 36 -20.18 -12.66 -39.84
C GLU A 36 -19.97 -11.14 -39.82
N THR A 37 -20.71 -10.43 -38.96
CA THR A 37 -20.58 -8.99 -38.75
C THR A 37 -19.58 -8.61 -37.67
N LEU A 38 -18.77 -9.57 -37.20
CA LEU A 38 -17.79 -9.43 -36.14
C LEU A 38 -18.38 -8.97 -34.79
N ALA A 39 -19.62 -9.35 -34.50
CA ALA A 39 -20.19 -9.22 -33.17
C ALA A 39 -19.82 -10.45 -32.32
N PRO A 40 -19.32 -10.29 -31.09
CA PRO A 40 -19.05 -11.42 -30.21
C PRO A 40 -20.36 -12.11 -29.81
N ASP A 41 -20.32 -13.44 -29.69
CA ASP A 41 -21.42 -14.21 -29.16
C ASP A 41 -21.56 -13.99 -27.64
N PHE A 42 -22.56 -13.20 -27.27
CA PHE A 42 -22.84 -12.85 -25.89
C PHE A 42 -23.39 -14.01 -25.06
N GLU A 43 -24.01 -15.02 -25.69
CA GLU A 43 -24.51 -16.21 -24.98
C GLU A 43 -23.32 -17.04 -24.50
N THR A 44 -22.42 -17.40 -25.43
CA THR A 44 -21.16 -18.09 -25.13
C THR A 44 -20.31 -17.29 -24.12
N PHE A 45 -20.18 -15.98 -24.30
CA PHE A 45 -19.48 -15.11 -23.35
C PHE A 45 -20.04 -15.26 -21.92
N THR A 46 -21.37 -15.22 -21.79
CA THR A 46 -22.04 -15.27 -20.49
C THR A 46 -21.87 -16.65 -19.85
N GLU A 47 -22.00 -17.73 -20.61
CA GLU A 47 -21.80 -19.09 -20.11
C GLU A 47 -20.36 -19.32 -19.63
N ASN A 48 -19.37 -19.00 -20.48
CA ASN A 48 -17.96 -19.13 -20.12
C ASN A 48 -17.58 -18.23 -18.92
N SER A 49 -18.15 -17.03 -18.83
CA SER A 49 -17.94 -16.13 -17.68
C SER A 49 -18.47 -16.72 -16.37
N ARG A 50 -19.61 -17.41 -16.39
CA ARG A 50 -20.13 -18.11 -15.19
C ARG A 50 -19.21 -19.22 -14.71
N VAL A 51 -18.62 -19.97 -15.66
CA VAL A 51 -17.65 -21.03 -15.36
C VAL A 51 -16.39 -20.43 -14.77
N LEU A 52 -15.82 -19.39 -15.40
CA LEU A 52 -14.65 -18.68 -14.88
C LEU A 52 -14.89 -18.14 -13.47
N TYR A 53 -16.03 -17.50 -13.24
CA TYR A 53 -16.40 -16.99 -11.93
C TYR A 53 -16.41 -18.10 -10.88
N LYS A 54 -17.08 -19.22 -11.17
CA LYS A 54 -17.13 -20.39 -10.28
C LYS A 54 -15.73 -20.92 -9.95
N LEU A 55 -14.89 -21.12 -10.96
CA LEU A 55 -13.52 -21.62 -10.78
C LEU A 55 -12.66 -20.63 -9.98
N ASN A 56 -12.87 -19.33 -10.19
CA ASN A 56 -12.17 -18.28 -9.47
C ASN A 56 -12.55 -18.27 -7.97
N VAL A 57 -13.85 -18.38 -7.65
CA VAL A 57 -14.32 -18.52 -6.26
C VAL A 57 -13.78 -19.80 -5.60
N GLU A 58 -13.59 -20.87 -6.37
CA GLU A 58 -12.97 -22.12 -5.92
C GLU A 58 -11.44 -22.03 -5.78
N GLY A 59 -10.82 -20.90 -6.13
CA GLY A 59 -9.37 -20.69 -6.03
C GLY A 59 -8.55 -21.38 -7.14
N LYS A 60 -9.20 -21.84 -8.21
CA LYS A 60 -8.57 -22.53 -9.34
C LYS A 60 -7.99 -21.59 -10.39
N ILE A 61 -8.29 -20.31 -10.29
CA ILE A 61 -7.83 -19.28 -11.22
C ILE A 61 -6.85 -18.36 -10.48
N ARG A 62 -5.63 -18.21 -11.00
CA ARG A 62 -4.60 -17.36 -10.39
C ARG A 62 -4.62 -15.93 -10.93
N ALA A 63 -4.87 -15.78 -12.21
CA ALA A 63 -4.97 -14.49 -12.88
C ALA A 63 -5.92 -14.56 -14.07
N MET A 64 -6.59 -13.45 -14.37
CA MET A 64 -7.40 -13.29 -15.58
C MET A 64 -7.25 -11.88 -16.15
N TYR A 65 -7.17 -11.76 -17.47
CA TYR A 65 -7.08 -10.47 -18.15
C TYR A 65 -7.90 -10.47 -19.45
N PRO A 66 -8.76 -9.47 -19.70
CA PRO A 66 -9.54 -9.39 -20.93
C PRO A 66 -8.64 -9.04 -22.12
N VAL A 67 -8.89 -9.65 -23.27
CA VAL A 67 -8.19 -9.30 -24.50
C VAL A 67 -8.77 -8.02 -25.09
N GLY A 68 -7.92 -7.01 -25.23
CA GLY A 68 -8.27 -5.67 -25.67
C GLY A 68 -7.80 -5.33 -27.08
N PRO A 69 -7.63 -4.03 -27.41
CA PRO A 69 -7.29 -3.58 -28.75
C PRO A 69 -5.88 -3.99 -29.24
N GLY A 70 -4.93 -4.25 -28.33
CA GLY A 70 -3.60 -4.77 -28.69
C GLY A 70 -3.53 -6.30 -28.74
N GLY A 71 -4.68 -6.99 -28.67
CA GLY A 71 -4.78 -8.44 -28.80
C GLY A 71 -4.15 -9.22 -27.65
N ILE A 72 -3.87 -10.50 -27.91
CA ILE A 72 -3.25 -11.43 -26.97
C ILE A 72 -1.86 -10.92 -26.54
N ALA A 73 -1.09 -10.34 -27.46
CA ALA A 73 0.25 -9.83 -27.19
C ALA A 73 0.26 -8.73 -26.11
N GLU A 74 -0.64 -7.74 -26.19
CA GLU A 74 -0.78 -6.70 -25.18
C GLU A 74 -1.23 -7.27 -23.83
N ALA A 75 -2.21 -8.17 -23.85
CA ALA A 75 -2.72 -8.80 -22.64
C ALA A 75 -1.59 -9.59 -21.92
N LEU A 76 -0.90 -10.49 -22.61
CA LEU A 76 0.22 -11.25 -22.06
C LEU A 76 1.32 -10.34 -21.52
N SER A 77 1.66 -9.27 -22.25
CA SER A 77 2.65 -8.27 -21.80
C SER A 77 2.27 -7.68 -20.45
N LYS A 78 1.02 -7.23 -20.28
CA LYS A 78 0.54 -6.64 -19.03
C LYS A 78 0.43 -7.65 -17.89
N MET A 79 -0.02 -8.87 -18.19
CA MET A 79 -0.06 -9.95 -17.21
C MET A 79 1.34 -10.30 -16.69
N ALA A 80 2.35 -10.33 -17.57
CA ALA A 80 3.72 -10.67 -17.21
C ALA A 80 4.46 -9.57 -16.43
N MET A 81 4.30 -8.31 -16.82
CA MET A 81 4.97 -7.17 -16.17
C MET A 81 4.62 -7.06 -14.68
N GLY A 82 3.35 -7.33 -14.31
CA GLY A 82 2.84 -6.99 -12.98
C GLY A 82 3.55 -7.67 -11.80
N ASN A 83 3.95 -8.95 -11.95
CA ASN A 83 4.73 -9.68 -10.93
C ASN A 83 6.10 -10.16 -11.46
N ARG A 84 6.52 -9.68 -12.63
CA ARG A 84 7.77 -10.08 -13.30
C ARG A 84 7.86 -11.59 -13.56
N ILE A 85 6.74 -12.20 -13.99
CA ILE A 85 6.67 -13.62 -14.34
C ILE A 85 6.52 -13.72 -15.86
N GLY A 86 7.42 -14.47 -16.50
CA GLY A 86 7.43 -14.62 -17.95
C GLY A 86 6.34 -15.55 -18.47
N ALA A 87 6.30 -15.67 -19.80
CA ALA A 87 5.40 -16.59 -20.49
C ALA A 87 6.09 -17.24 -21.69
N SER A 88 5.85 -18.54 -21.88
CA SER A 88 6.27 -19.31 -23.06
C SER A 88 5.03 -19.71 -23.84
N ILE A 89 4.82 -19.10 -25.01
CA ILE A 89 3.65 -19.30 -25.86
C ILE A 89 3.97 -20.33 -26.95
N SER A 90 3.19 -21.40 -26.96
CA SER A 90 3.34 -22.55 -27.88
C SER A 90 2.27 -22.59 -28.97
N THR A 91 1.17 -21.88 -28.78
CA THR A 91 0.01 -21.90 -29.67
C THR A 91 -0.45 -20.47 -29.94
N ILE A 92 -0.60 -20.12 -31.22
CA ILE A 92 -1.33 -18.92 -31.63
C ILE A 92 -2.74 -19.36 -32.02
N CYS A 93 -3.75 -18.70 -31.45
CA CYS A 93 -5.14 -18.91 -31.82
C CYS A 93 -5.50 -18.07 -33.05
N ALA A 94 -6.35 -18.59 -33.93
CA ALA A 94 -6.88 -17.83 -35.06
C ALA A 94 -7.65 -16.59 -34.56
N SER A 95 -7.50 -15.47 -35.25
CA SER A 95 -8.29 -14.28 -34.93
C SER A 95 -9.77 -14.43 -35.28
N ALA A 96 -10.63 -13.61 -34.65
CA ALA A 96 -12.05 -13.52 -34.97
C ALA A 96 -12.33 -13.18 -36.45
N THR A 97 -11.38 -12.49 -37.10
CA THR A 97 -11.41 -12.17 -38.53
C THR A 97 -10.96 -13.33 -39.43
N ALA A 98 -10.26 -14.32 -38.87
CA ALA A 98 -9.76 -15.50 -39.59
C ALA A 98 -10.59 -16.77 -39.33
N ALA A 99 -11.37 -16.85 -38.25
CA ALA A 99 -12.12 -18.06 -37.88
C ALA A 99 -13.15 -18.54 -38.93
N ASN A 100 -13.56 -17.66 -39.86
CA ASN A 100 -14.47 -17.96 -40.98
C ASN A 100 -13.83 -17.74 -42.36
N LEU A 101 -12.52 -17.49 -42.42
CA LEU A 101 -11.75 -17.37 -43.66
C LEU A 101 -10.72 -18.51 -43.67
N ASP A 102 -10.56 -19.22 -44.78
CA ASP A 102 -9.56 -20.27 -44.95
C ASP A 102 -8.14 -19.65 -45.02
N VAL A 103 -7.66 -19.14 -43.88
CA VAL A 103 -6.43 -18.35 -43.73
C VAL A 103 -5.59 -18.97 -42.63
N ASP A 104 -4.31 -19.23 -42.97
CA ASP A 104 -3.34 -19.76 -42.02
C ASP A 104 -3.12 -18.80 -40.84
N VAL A 105 -3.12 -19.38 -39.64
CA VAL A 105 -2.76 -18.66 -38.41
C VAL A 105 -1.34 -18.13 -38.50
N SER A 106 -1.14 -16.89 -38.11
CA SER A 106 0.15 -16.20 -38.20
C SER A 106 0.47 -15.40 -36.93
N ALA A 107 1.71 -14.92 -36.84
CA ALA A 107 2.12 -14.00 -35.78
C ALA A 107 1.24 -12.73 -35.68
N LYS A 108 0.54 -12.33 -36.76
CA LYS A 108 -0.34 -11.16 -36.75
C LYS A 108 -1.58 -11.37 -35.88
N ASP A 109 -2.06 -12.61 -35.74
CA ASP A 109 -3.25 -12.93 -34.96
C ASP A 109 -3.07 -12.63 -33.46
N LEU A 110 -1.82 -12.62 -32.96
CA LEU A 110 -1.50 -12.20 -31.60
C LEU A 110 -1.87 -10.73 -31.33
N PHE A 111 -1.93 -9.89 -32.37
CA PHE A 111 -2.18 -8.45 -32.26
C PHE A 111 -3.61 -8.09 -32.66
N THR A 112 -4.44 -9.06 -33.04
CA THR A 112 -5.83 -8.80 -33.42
C THR A 112 -6.69 -8.62 -32.16
N PRO A 113 -7.57 -7.60 -32.09
CA PRO A 113 -8.53 -7.45 -31.01
C PRO A 113 -9.47 -8.66 -30.91
N LEU A 114 -9.67 -9.17 -29.69
CA LEU A 114 -10.58 -10.29 -29.40
C LEU A 114 -11.47 -9.95 -28.20
N TYR A 115 -12.33 -8.94 -28.34
CA TYR A 115 -13.29 -8.54 -27.31
C TYR A 115 -14.14 -9.71 -26.81
N GLY A 116 -14.39 -9.76 -25.50
CA GLY A 116 -15.08 -10.88 -24.85
C GLY A 116 -14.18 -12.08 -24.55
N SER A 117 -13.00 -12.20 -25.16
CA SER A 117 -12.03 -13.24 -24.82
C SER A 117 -11.22 -12.86 -23.57
N ILE A 118 -10.85 -13.86 -22.77
CA ILE A 118 -10.13 -13.70 -21.50
C ILE A 118 -8.92 -14.63 -21.50
N ILE A 119 -7.74 -14.11 -21.18
CA ILE A 119 -6.55 -14.91 -20.88
C ILE A 119 -6.57 -15.29 -19.40
N VAL A 120 -6.29 -16.56 -19.12
CA VAL A 120 -6.43 -17.17 -17.80
C VAL A 120 -5.16 -17.91 -17.42
N GLU A 121 -4.64 -17.67 -16.23
CA GLU A 121 -3.59 -18.47 -15.60
C GLU A 121 -4.24 -19.48 -14.64
N SER A 122 -3.97 -20.77 -14.84
CA SER A 122 -4.48 -21.83 -13.98
C SER A 122 -3.56 -23.05 -13.96
N GLU A 123 -3.49 -23.70 -12.80
CA GLU A 123 -2.88 -25.02 -12.64
C GLU A 123 -3.81 -26.14 -13.15
N GLU A 124 -5.12 -25.88 -13.20
CA GLU A 124 -6.11 -26.81 -13.75
C GLU A 124 -6.00 -26.90 -15.28
N ASN A 125 -6.45 -28.03 -15.83
CA ASN A 125 -6.54 -28.19 -17.28
C ASN A 125 -7.89 -27.67 -17.80
N LEU A 126 -7.95 -26.37 -18.09
CA LEU A 126 -9.21 -25.70 -18.41
C LEU A 126 -9.80 -26.12 -19.76
N ASP A 127 -8.97 -26.50 -20.73
CA ASP A 127 -9.40 -26.94 -22.06
C ASP A 127 -10.09 -28.32 -22.06
N MET A 128 -9.95 -29.08 -20.97
CA MET A 128 -10.66 -30.35 -20.73
C MET A 128 -11.86 -30.18 -19.79
N ASN A 129 -12.18 -28.97 -19.34
CA ASN A 129 -13.26 -28.74 -18.39
C ASN A 129 -14.61 -28.69 -19.14
N PRO A 130 -15.53 -29.64 -18.89
CA PRO A 130 -16.80 -29.75 -19.62
C PRO A 130 -17.82 -28.65 -19.26
N GLY A 131 -17.47 -27.76 -18.33
CA GLY A 131 -18.31 -26.61 -17.99
C GLY A 131 -18.27 -25.51 -19.04
N PHE A 132 -17.17 -25.39 -19.80
CA PHE A 132 -17.06 -24.41 -20.87
C PHE A 132 -17.79 -24.86 -22.13
N VAL A 133 -18.17 -23.89 -22.96
CA VAL A 133 -18.72 -24.17 -24.30
C VAL A 133 -17.65 -24.87 -25.15
N ASP A 134 -18.02 -25.96 -25.82
CA ASP A 134 -17.10 -26.78 -26.62
C ASP A 134 -16.32 -25.94 -27.63
N GLY A 135 -15.00 -26.15 -27.68
CA GLY A 135 -14.10 -25.47 -28.63
C GLY A 135 -13.74 -24.02 -28.28
N THR A 136 -14.18 -23.51 -27.13
CA THR A 136 -13.94 -22.11 -26.74
C THR A 136 -12.75 -21.90 -25.80
N VAL A 137 -12.08 -22.97 -25.39
CA VAL A 137 -10.91 -22.91 -24.51
C VAL A 137 -9.71 -23.52 -25.21
N THR A 138 -8.59 -22.81 -25.21
CA THR A 138 -7.33 -23.29 -25.80
C THR A 138 -6.18 -22.99 -24.86
N LYS A 139 -5.35 -23.99 -24.57
CA LYS A 139 -4.06 -23.76 -23.91
C LYS A 139 -3.08 -23.11 -24.90
N ILE A 140 -2.68 -21.87 -24.61
CA ILE A 140 -1.80 -21.08 -25.47
C ILE A 140 -0.33 -21.12 -25.04
N GLY A 141 -0.06 -21.45 -23.78
CA GLY A 141 1.30 -21.53 -23.27
C GLY A 141 1.38 -21.89 -21.80
N VAL A 142 2.51 -21.54 -21.19
CA VAL A 142 2.79 -21.71 -19.76
C VAL A 142 3.50 -20.48 -19.20
N THR A 143 3.29 -20.17 -17.94
CA THR A 143 4.07 -19.15 -17.22
C THR A 143 5.46 -19.70 -16.89
N VAL A 144 6.49 -18.84 -16.86
CA VAL A 144 7.88 -19.25 -16.66
C VAL A 144 8.62 -18.32 -15.69
N ASN A 145 9.76 -18.77 -15.13
CA ASN A 145 10.56 -17.98 -14.20
C ASN A 145 11.44 -16.95 -14.90
N GLU A 146 11.79 -17.22 -16.16
CA GLU A 146 12.52 -16.30 -17.02
C GLU A 146 11.73 -15.00 -17.14
N LYS A 147 12.40 -13.86 -16.95
CA LYS A 147 11.78 -12.53 -17.05
C LYS A 147 11.68 -12.10 -18.51
N SER A 148 11.04 -12.94 -19.33
CA SER A 148 10.82 -12.72 -20.76
C SER A 148 9.51 -13.34 -21.22
N ILE A 149 9.03 -12.88 -22.37
CA ILE A 149 7.96 -13.54 -23.11
C ILE A 149 8.57 -14.16 -24.36
N SER A 150 8.35 -15.46 -24.55
CA SER A 150 8.82 -16.19 -25.72
C SER A 150 7.66 -16.70 -26.57
N VAL A 151 7.80 -16.56 -27.89
CA VAL A 151 6.83 -16.99 -28.90
C VAL A 151 7.59 -17.54 -30.11
N TYR A 152 7.46 -18.85 -30.39
CA TYR A 152 8.07 -19.51 -31.55
C TYR A 152 9.54 -19.13 -31.85
N GLY A 153 10.37 -19.07 -30.81
CA GLY A 153 11.80 -18.78 -30.93
C GLY A 153 12.19 -17.30 -30.90
N ALA A 154 11.21 -16.38 -30.90
CA ALA A 154 11.46 -15.00 -30.50
C ALA A 154 11.32 -14.86 -28.98
N GLU A 155 12.18 -14.09 -28.36
CA GLU A 155 12.18 -13.83 -26.91
C GLU A 155 12.37 -12.32 -26.67
N ILE A 156 11.51 -11.74 -25.83
CA ILE A 156 11.57 -10.32 -25.47
C ILE A 156 11.63 -10.21 -23.94
N PRO A 157 12.67 -9.59 -23.37
CA PRO A 157 12.75 -9.34 -21.93
C PRO A 157 11.62 -8.43 -21.41
N LEU A 158 11.14 -8.68 -20.20
CA LEU A 158 10.07 -7.88 -19.59
C LEU A 158 10.46 -6.42 -19.40
N ASP A 159 11.74 -6.14 -19.12
CA ASP A 159 12.23 -4.76 -18.96
C ASP A 159 12.19 -3.97 -20.27
N GLU A 160 12.37 -4.64 -21.42
CA GLU A 160 12.21 -4.02 -22.73
C GLU A 160 10.73 -3.71 -23.02
N ILE A 161 9.84 -4.65 -22.70
CA ILE A 161 8.39 -4.50 -22.83
C ILE A 161 7.89 -3.32 -21.99
N GLU A 162 8.28 -3.26 -20.72
CA GLU A 162 7.90 -2.17 -19.81
C GLU A 162 8.49 -0.84 -20.27
N SER A 163 9.77 -0.81 -20.67
CA SER A 163 10.40 0.39 -21.22
C SER A 163 9.64 0.91 -22.44
N ALA A 164 9.17 0.01 -23.32
CA ALA A 164 8.36 0.39 -24.48
C ALA A 164 6.97 0.93 -24.07
N TRP A 165 6.33 0.31 -23.07
CA TRP A 165 5.04 0.72 -22.53
C TRP A 165 5.09 2.12 -21.88
N GLU A 166 6.11 2.39 -21.07
CA GLU A 166 6.22 3.64 -20.31
C GLU A 166 6.76 4.82 -21.13
N ARG A 167 7.62 4.57 -22.12
CA ARG A 167 8.38 5.60 -22.87
C ARG A 167 7.53 6.77 -23.37
N LYS A 168 6.32 6.49 -23.83
CA LYS A 168 5.47 7.54 -24.42
C LYS A 168 4.93 8.51 -23.36
N LEU A 169 4.54 7.99 -22.21
CA LEU A 169 3.96 8.80 -21.13
C LEU A 169 5.00 9.31 -20.15
N SER A 170 6.19 8.71 -20.07
CA SER A 170 7.26 9.15 -19.16
C SER A 170 7.74 10.59 -19.43
N VAL A 171 7.59 11.08 -20.66
CA VAL A 171 7.87 12.48 -21.03
C VAL A 171 6.93 13.47 -20.32
N VAL A 172 5.67 13.07 -20.07
CA VAL A 172 4.63 13.92 -19.46
C VAL A 172 4.43 13.58 -17.98
N PHE A 173 4.53 12.30 -17.63
CA PHE A 173 4.34 11.74 -16.31
C PHE A 173 5.56 10.90 -15.92
N PRO A 174 6.69 11.53 -15.58
CA PRO A 174 7.91 10.79 -15.27
C PRO A 174 7.69 9.90 -14.04
N PRO A 175 8.08 8.61 -14.09
CA PRO A 175 7.83 7.65 -13.00
C PRO A 175 8.64 7.96 -11.74
N VAL A 176 9.78 8.63 -11.92
CA VAL A 176 10.68 9.14 -10.87
C VAL A 176 11.00 10.60 -11.18
N SER A 177 11.45 11.35 -10.19
CA SER A 177 11.92 12.71 -10.38
C SER A 177 13.27 12.73 -11.13
N SER A 178 13.65 13.90 -11.64
CA SER A 178 14.99 14.12 -12.20
C SER A 178 16.04 14.42 -11.12
N SER A 179 15.78 14.09 -9.85
CA SER A 179 16.74 14.33 -8.78
C SER A 179 18.02 13.53 -9.00
N GLU A 180 19.16 14.13 -8.67
CA GLU A 180 20.44 13.42 -8.71
C GLU A 180 20.39 12.17 -7.83
N LYS A 181 21.09 11.11 -8.24
CA LYS A 181 21.26 9.92 -7.40
C LYS A 181 21.83 10.35 -6.06
N HIS A 182 21.20 9.89 -4.99
CA HIS A 182 21.65 10.21 -3.65
C HIS A 182 23.00 9.55 -3.39
N ALA A 183 23.84 10.22 -2.59
CA ALA A 183 25.03 9.60 -2.03
C ALA A 183 24.63 8.37 -1.21
N GLU A 184 25.56 7.42 -1.07
CA GLU A 184 25.35 6.25 -0.22
C GLU A 184 24.94 6.68 1.20
N LEU A 185 23.99 5.94 1.77
CA LEU A 185 23.54 6.19 3.14
C LEU A 185 24.72 6.07 4.11
N PRO A 186 24.85 7.00 5.07
CA PRO A 186 25.88 6.88 6.09
C PRO A 186 25.64 5.64 6.95
N LYS A 187 26.71 5.09 7.53
CA LYS A 187 26.66 3.84 8.30
C LYS A 187 25.56 3.83 9.38
N PHE A 188 25.34 4.96 10.07
CA PHE A 188 24.33 5.06 11.12
C PHE A 188 22.89 4.84 10.62
N ALA A 189 22.64 5.01 9.31
CA ALA A 189 21.33 4.85 8.69
C ALA A 189 21.16 3.50 7.96
N LEU A 190 22.20 2.66 7.94
CA LEU A 190 22.18 1.34 7.31
C LEU A 190 21.72 0.24 8.29
N ASP A 191 22.15 0.32 9.55
CA ASP A 191 21.94 -0.72 10.55
C ASP A 191 20.57 -0.62 11.26
N GLU A 192 20.02 -1.75 11.68
CA GLU A 192 18.87 -1.79 12.61
C GLU A 192 19.34 -1.47 14.04
N HIS A 193 18.50 -0.81 14.83
CA HIS A 193 18.81 -0.53 16.23
C HIS A 193 18.77 -1.83 17.06
N GLU A 194 19.67 -1.96 18.04
CA GLU A 194 19.81 -3.19 18.85
C GLU A 194 18.54 -3.60 19.61
N SER A 195 17.64 -2.65 19.88
CA SER A 195 16.34 -2.92 20.52
C SER A 195 15.47 -3.88 19.71
N LEU A 196 15.57 -3.87 18.39
CA LEU A 196 14.75 -4.70 17.52
C LEU A 196 15.13 -6.19 17.66
N ALA A 197 16.42 -6.50 17.66
CA ALA A 197 16.91 -7.86 17.90
C ALA A 197 16.58 -8.36 19.32
N LYS A 198 16.61 -7.48 20.32
CA LYS A 198 16.20 -7.79 21.70
C LYS A 198 14.69 -8.10 21.76
N ALA A 199 13.86 -7.24 21.17
CA ALA A 199 12.40 -7.40 21.16
C ALA A 199 11.95 -8.67 20.44
N ARG A 200 12.54 -8.98 19.27
CA ARG A 200 12.24 -10.21 18.51
C ARG A 200 12.47 -11.47 19.35
N LYS A 201 13.54 -11.52 20.15
CA LYS A 201 13.84 -12.66 21.04
C LYS A 201 12.90 -12.75 22.23
N SER A 202 12.45 -11.62 22.78
CA SER A 202 11.57 -11.61 23.96
C SER A 202 10.09 -11.84 23.62
N PHE A 203 9.66 -11.50 22.40
CA PHE A 203 8.25 -11.56 22.01
C PHE A 203 7.73 -13.00 21.84
N GLU A 204 8.60 -13.99 21.68
CA GLU A 204 8.25 -15.42 21.58
C GLU A 204 7.55 -15.99 22.86
N ALA A 205 7.30 -15.20 23.90
CA ALA A 205 6.87 -15.68 25.22
C ALA A 205 5.66 -14.97 25.87
N SER A 206 4.89 -14.11 25.19
CA SER A 206 3.83 -13.33 25.86
C SER A 206 2.47 -13.38 25.15
N THR A 207 1.53 -14.17 25.68
CA THR A 207 0.10 -14.05 25.42
C THR A 207 -0.59 -13.43 26.65
N SER A 208 -0.53 -12.11 26.79
CA SER A 208 -1.36 -11.38 27.77
C SER A 208 -2.78 -11.27 27.23
N SER A 209 -3.74 -11.90 27.91
CA SER A 209 -5.17 -11.79 27.64
C SER A 209 -5.80 -10.83 28.67
N SER A 210 -5.64 -9.54 28.45
CA SER A 210 -6.34 -8.51 29.21
C SER A 210 -7.58 -8.04 28.46
N ASN A 211 -8.63 -7.69 29.22
CA ASN A 211 -9.91 -7.20 28.70
C ASN A 211 -10.01 -5.66 28.71
N ALA A 212 -8.90 -4.93 28.92
CA ALA A 212 -8.93 -3.48 28.89
C ALA A 212 -9.28 -2.99 27.47
N LYS A 213 -10.17 -2.00 27.43
CA LYS A 213 -10.63 -1.34 26.21
C LYS A 213 -10.17 0.11 26.25
N PRO A 214 -8.90 0.39 25.92
CA PRO A 214 -8.39 1.75 25.98
C PRO A 214 -9.22 2.64 25.06
N ARG A 215 -9.53 3.84 25.54
CA ARG A 215 -10.31 4.81 24.81
C ARG A 215 -9.40 5.63 23.91
N VAL A 216 -9.79 5.73 22.64
CA VAL A 216 -9.04 6.42 21.58
C VAL A 216 -9.84 7.62 21.10
N ILE A 217 -9.30 8.83 21.20
CA ILE A 217 -9.90 10.03 20.61
C ILE A 217 -9.27 10.33 19.24
N ILE A 218 -10.13 10.48 18.23
CA ILE A 218 -9.77 10.80 16.85
C ILE A 218 -10.46 12.12 16.46
N PRO A 219 -9.75 13.26 16.47
CA PRO A 219 -10.31 14.52 15.98
C PRO A 219 -10.40 14.50 14.45
N VAL A 220 -11.49 15.04 13.91
CA VAL A 220 -11.74 15.20 12.47
C VAL A 220 -11.77 16.68 12.17
N PHE A 221 -10.74 17.16 11.49
CA PHE A 221 -10.67 18.53 11.02
C PHE A 221 -11.31 18.62 9.63
N PRO A 222 -11.77 19.80 9.18
CA PRO A 222 -12.21 19.97 7.80
C PRO A 222 -11.12 19.50 6.83
N GLY A 223 -11.41 18.48 6.00
CA GLY A 223 -10.46 17.88 5.06
C GLY A 223 -9.74 16.61 5.55
N THR A 224 -9.88 16.22 6.81
CA THR A 224 -9.52 14.85 7.26
C THR A 224 -10.37 13.82 6.49
N ASN A 225 -9.76 12.69 6.09
CA ASN A 225 -10.45 11.69 5.26
C ASN A 225 -10.07 10.22 5.54
N CYS A 226 -9.27 9.96 6.57
CA CYS A 226 -8.81 8.61 6.96
C CYS A 226 -9.32 8.21 8.36
N GLU A 227 -10.21 8.99 8.97
CA GLU A 227 -10.70 8.80 10.34
C GLU A 227 -11.49 7.50 10.52
N TYR A 228 -12.24 7.06 9.51
CA TYR A 228 -13.01 5.82 9.58
C TYR A 228 -12.10 4.59 9.50
N ASP A 229 -11.08 4.62 8.65
CA ASP A 229 -10.09 3.53 8.57
C ASP A 229 -9.30 3.43 9.87
N MET A 230 -8.86 4.56 10.42
CA MET A 230 -8.16 4.62 11.69
C MET A 230 -9.04 4.13 12.85
N ALA A 231 -10.31 4.58 12.91
CA ALA A 231 -11.25 4.12 13.92
C ALA A 231 -11.50 2.61 13.80
N ARG A 232 -11.72 2.11 12.57
CA ARG A 232 -11.88 0.68 12.30
C ARG A 232 -10.65 -0.11 12.77
N ALA A 233 -9.45 0.34 12.44
CA ALA A 233 -8.21 -0.30 12.84
C ALA A 233 -8.07 -0.44 14.38
N PHE A 234 -8.37 0.61 15.15
CA PHE A 234 -8.36 0.53 16.61
C PHE A 234 -9.47 -0.37 17.17
N ASN A 235 -10.69 -0.25 16.66
CA ASN A 235 -11.84 -1.05 17.12
C ASN A 235 -11.65 -2.55 16.85
N LEU A 236 -11.06 -2.92 15.71
CA LEU A 236 -10.70 -4.30 15.37
C LEU A 236 -9.72 -4.91 16.38
N ASN A 237 -8.90 -4.08 17.00
CA ASN A 237 -7.91 -4.48 18.00
C ASN A 237 -8.40 -4.30 19.45
N GLY A 238 -9.68 -4.02 19.66
CA GLY A 238 -10.31 -4.00 20.98
C GLY A 238 -10.40 -2.64 21.68
N ALA A 239 -9.94 -1.56 21.05
CA ALA A 239 -10.09 -0.21 21.59
C ALA A 239 -11.54 0.31 21.46
N GLU A 240 -11.88 1.34 22.23
CA GLU A 240 -13.13 2.11 22.05
C GLU A 240 -12.82 3.47 21.42
N THR A 241 -13.18 3.67 20.16
CA THR A 241 -12.89 4.92 19.45
C THR A 241 -13.99 5.96 19.59
N LYS A 242 -13.61 7.20 19.86
CA LYS A 242 -14.45 8.39 19.73
C LYS A 242 -13.96 9.24 18.57
N VAL A 243 -14.74 9.29 17.49
CA VAL A 243 -14.55 10.26 16.42
C VAL A 243 -15.20 11.59 16.84
N LEU A 244 -14.43 12.68 16.81
CA LEU A 244 -14.89 14.01 17.21
C LEU A 244 -14.71 15.00 16.06
N VAL A 245 -15.82 15.48 15.51
CA VAL A 245 -15.81 16.51 14.46
C VAL A 245 -15.43 17.86 15.07
N PHE A 246 -14.37 18.47 14.54
CA PHE A 246 -13.86 19.77 14.95
C PHE A 246 -14.47 20.86 14.07
N LYS A 247 -15.45 21.58 14.61
CA LYS A 247 -16.13 22.68 13.92
C LYS A 247 -15.31 23.96 14.06
N ASN A 248 -15.21 24.72 12.98
CA ASN A 248 -14.45 25.98 12.96
C ASN A 248 -15.12 27.07 12.09
N ARG A 249 -16.44 26.97 11.88
CA ARG A 249 -17.18 27.90 11.01
C ARG A 249 -17.40 29.27 11.65
N THR A 250 -17.56 29.29 12.98
CA THR A 250 -17.71 30.51 13.79
C THR A 250 -16.78 30.46 15.00
N PRO A 251 -16.52 31.59 15.69
CA PRO A 251 -15.77 31.62 16.95
C PRO A 251 -16.39 30.72 18.03
N GLU A 252 -17.71 30.65 18.11
CA GLU A 252 -18.44 29.80 19.06
C GLU A 252 -18.24 28.33 18.74
N ASP A 253 -18.38 27.94 17.47
CA ASP A 253 -18.11 26.57 17.00
C ASP A 253 -16.68 26.12 17.33
N LEU A 254 -15.72 27.02 17.15
CA LEU A 254 -14.30 26.77 17.46
C LEU A 254 -14.11 26.61 18.97
N ALA A 255 -14.68 27.50 19.78
CA ALA A 255 -14.58 27.44 21.25
C ALA A 255 -15.20 26.14 21.80
N GLU A 256 -16.39 25.77 21.33
CA GLU A 256 -17.05 24.50 21.68
C GLU A 256 -16.20 23.29 21.28
N SER A 257 -15.61 23.31 20.08
CA SER A 257 -14.79 22.20 19.58
C SER A 257 -13.50 22.05 20.39
N LEU A 258 -12.86 23.16 20.78
CA LEU A 258 -11.68 23.15 21.64
C LEU A 258 -12.01 22.58 23.03
N ASP A 259 -13.12 23.00 23.65
CA ASP A 259 -13.52 22.50 24.96
C ASP A 259 -13.96 21.02 24.91
N ALA A 260 -14.69 20.63 23.87
CA ALA A 260 -15.04 19.22 23.65
C ALA A 260 -13.79 18.38 23.44
N PHE A 261 -12.85 18.82 22.60
CA PHE A 261 -11.63 18.08 22.30
C PHE A 261 -10.76 17.91 23.55
N ARG A 262 -10.56 18.96 24.34
CA ARG A 262 -9.86 18.91 25.63
C ARG A 262 -10.46 17.83 26.54
N ARG A 263 -11.78 17.88 26.76
CA ARG A 263 -12.50 16.92 27.62
C ARG A 263 -12.40 15.48 27.13
N GLU A 264 -12.32 15.27 25.82
CA GLU A 264 -12.19 13.93 25.26
C GLU A 264 -10.75 13.40 25.35
N ILE A 265 -9.73 14.27 25.27
CA ILE A 265 -8.33 13.90 25.57
C ILE A 265 -8.18 13.50 27.04
N GLU A 266 -8.78 14.25 27.97
CA GLU A 266 -8.72 13.99 29.42
C GLU A 266 -9.28 12.61 29.82
N LYS A 267 -10.20 12.05 29.02
CA LYS A 267 -10.84 10.74 29.26
C LYS A 267 -10.21 9.59 28.48
N SER A 268 -9.29 9.88 27.58
CA SER A 268 -8.73 8.90 26.64
C SER A 268 -7.32 8.50 27.02
N GLN A 269 -6.93 7.28 26.67
CA GLN A 269 -5.57 6.74 26.82
C GLN A 269 -4.74 6.97 25.55
N ILE A 270 -5.40 7.05 24.40
CA ILE A 270 -4.75 7.28 23.11
C ILE A 270 -5.38 8.49 22.41
N LEU A 271 -4.53 9.37 21.89
CA LEU A 271 -4.91 10.41 20.94
C LEU A 271 -4.36 10.07 19.56
N ALA A 272 -5.21 9.94 18.55
CA ALA A 272 -4.79 9.54 17.21
C ALA A 272 -5.23 10.56 16.14
N PHE A 273 -4.27 11.15 15.44
CA PHE A 273 -4.50 12.08 14.34
C PHE A 273 -4.47 11.33 12.99
N ALA A 274 -5.61 11.29 12.32
CA ALA A 274 -5.78 10.65 11.03
C ALA A 274 -5.19 11.46 9.86
N GLY A 275 -4.97 10.79 8.74
CA GLY A 275 -4.56 11.41 7.48
C GLY A 275 -5.69 12.19 6.77
N GLY A 276 -5.29 12.94 5.74
CA GLY A 276 -6.17 13.76 4.91
C GLY A 276 -5.49 15.04 4.48
N PHE A 277 -6.29 16.06 4.19
CA PHE A 277 -5.85 17.39 3.74
C PHE A 277 -6.48 18.44 4.67
N SER A 278 -6.08 18.49 5.95
CA SER A 278 -6.69 19.43 6.91
C SER A 278 -6.62 20.87 6.40
N SER A 279 -7.76 21.56 6.33
CA SER A 279 -7.91 22.89 5.71
C SER A 279 -7.42 22.97 4.25
N GLY A 280 -7.48 21.86 3.51
CA GLY A 280 -6.96 21.78 2.13
C GLY A 280 -5.44 21.89 2.04
N ASP A 281 -4.72 21.72 3.15
CA ASP A 281 -3.29 21.99 3.31
C ASP A 281 -2.89 23.46 3.04
N GLU A 282 -3.86 24.37 3.10
CA GLU A 282 -3.69 25.82 2.95
C GLU A 282 -3.64 26.53 4.32
N PRO A 283 -3.05 27.75 4.43
CA PRO A 283 -2.37 28.51 3.38
C PRO A 283 -0.87 28.21 3.19
N ASP A 284 -0.24 27.47 4.12
CA ASP A 284 1.23 27.30 4.13
C ASP A 284 1.65 25.83 4.38
N GLY A 285 0.94 24.87 3.79
CA GLY A 285 1.33 23.47 3.74
C GLY A 285 0.66 22.54 4.76
N SER A 286 0.87 21.25 4.56
CA SER A 286 0.09 20.19 5.19
C SER A 286 0.29 20.09 6.71
N GLY A 287 -0.77 19.78 7.45
CA GLY A 287 -0.75 19.57 8.92
C GLY A 287 -0.67 20.85 9.77
N LYS A 288 -0.57 22.04 9.15
CA LYS A 288 -0.48 23.32 9.87
C LYS A 288 -1.71 23.64 10.72
N TYR A 289 -2.91 23.35 10.22
CA TYR A 289 -4.14 23.60 10.96
C TYR A 289 -4.20 22.76 12.25
N ILE A 290 -3.89 21.47 12.15
CA ILE A 290 -3.79 20.56 13.29
C ILE A 290 -2.71 21.04 14.27
N ALA A 291 -1.53 21.44 13.76
CA ALA A 291 -0.44 21.96 14.59
C ALA A 291 -0.86 23.20 15.40
N ASN A 292 -1.67 24.10 14.83
CA ASN A 292 -2.19 25.27 15.54
C ASN A 292 -3.17 24.86 16.65
N VAL A 293 -4.02 23.86 16.41
CA VAL A 293 -4.94 23.32 17.44
C VAL A 293 -4.16 22.64 18.56
N ILE A 294 -3.12 21.88 18.24
CA ILE A 294 -2.23 21.26 19.24
C ILE A 294 -1.57 22.32 20.13
N ARG A 295 -1.16 23.46 19.57
CA ARG A 295 -0.54 24.57 20.32
C ARG A 295 -1.52 25.41 21.12
N GLU A 296 -2.83 25.29 20.88
CA GLU A 296 -3.81 25.99 21.69
C GLU A 296 -3.67 25.54 23.14
N LYS A 297 -3.56 26.49 24.07
CA LYS A 297 -3.11 26.22 25.45
C LYS A 297 -3.90 25.09 26.14
N ARG A 298 -5.22 25.05 25.99
CA ARG A 298 -6.06 24.02 26.64
C ARG A 298 -5.75 22.64 26.08
N ILE A 299 -5.56 22.55 24.76
CA ILE A 299 -5.22 21.30 24.08
C ILE A 299 -3.79 20.88 24.40
N ALA A 300 -2.84 21.82 24.34
CA ALA A 300 -1.44 21.58 24.68
C ALA A 300 -1.30 21.03 26.10
N ASP A 301 -1.95 21.67 27.08
CA ASP A 301 -1.94 21.23 28.47
C ASP A 301 -2.52 19.81 28.62
N ALA A 302 -3.61 19.49 27.92
CA ALA A 302 -4.25 18.17 27.96
C ALA A 302 -3.39 17.07 27.31
N ILE A 303 -2.70 17.38 26.19
CA ILE A 303 -1.77 16.46 25.52
C ILE A 303 -0.53 16.22 26.39
N MET A 304 0.04 17.27 26.97
CA MET A 304 1.20 17.12 27.85
C MET A 304 0.85 16.38 29.14
N ASP A 305 -0.36 16.56 29.68
CA ASP A 305 -0.86 15.76 30.79
C ASP A 305 -1.03 14.28 30.41
N LEU A 306 -1.61 14.00 29.22
CA LEU A 306 -1.73 12.65 28.68
C LEU A 306 -0.36 11.95 28.65
N LEU A 307 0.64 12.60 28.07
CA LEU A 307 1.98 12.03 27.86
C LEU A 307 2.81 11.95 29.14
N LYS A 308 2.79 12.99 29.99
CA LYS A 308 3.73 13.13 31.11
C LYS A 308 3.19 12.67 32.46
N LYS A 309 1.87 12.49 32.59
CA LYS A 309 1.25 12.11 33.87
C LYS A 309 0.35 10.89 33.80
N ARG A 310 -0.24 10.61 32.64
CA ARG A 310 -1.22 9.53 32.46
C ARG A 310 -0.71 8.36 31.63
N ASP A 311 0.57 8.39 31.25
CA ASP A 311 1.23 7.32 30.51
C ASP A 311 0.53 7.00 29.16
N GLY A 312 -0.09 8.02 28.57
CA GLY A 312 -0.86 7.87 27.34
C GLY A 312 0.01 7.81 26.09
N LEU A 313 -0.62 7.40 24.98
CA LEU A 313 0.04 7.30 23.68
C LEU A 313 -0.55 8.30 22.68
N VAL A 314 0.28 8.74 21.74
CA VAL A 314 -0.14 9.60 20.62
C VAL A 314 0.30 8.99 19.30
N LEU A 315 -0.62 8.93 18.33
CA LEU A 315 -0.35 8.45 16.98
C LEU A 315 -0.68 9.54 15.96
N GLY A 316 0.16 9.72 14.95
CA GLY A 316 -0.12 10.57 13.80
C GLY A 316 0.24 9.87 12.50
N ILE A 317 -0.73 9.70 11.60
CA ILE A 317 -0.53 9.10 10.29
C ILE A 317 -0.71 10.16 9.20
N CYS A 318 0.23 10.24 8.26
CA CYS A 318 0.23 11.18 7.14
C CYS A 318 0.04 12.63 7.62
N ASN A 319 -1.15 13.22 7.48
CA ASN A 319 -1.47 14.56 7.97
C ASN A 319 -1.32 14.73 9.49
N GLY A 320 -1.59 13.66 10.25
CA GLY A 320 -1.28 13.61 11.67
C GLY A 320 0.23 13.71 11.94
N PHE A 321 1.06 12.97 11.20
CA PHE A 321 2.52 13.04 11.37
C PHE A 321 3.07 14.43 11.05
N GLN A 322 2.57 15.05 9.97
CA GLN A 322 2.91 16.43 9.61
C GLN A 322 2.63 17.42 10.75
N ALA A 323 1.53 17.24 11.49
CA ALA A 323 1.22 18.06 12.65
C ALA A 323 2.15 17.76 13.85
N LEU A 324 2.39 16.48 14.14
CA LEU A 324 3.24 16.06 15.28
C LEU A 324 4.69 16.51 15.11
N ILE A 325 5.25 16.40 13.89
CA ILE A 325 6.61 16.84 13.63
C ILE A 325 6.74 18.37 13.72
N LYS A 326 5.77 19.11 13.17
CA LYS A 326 5.76 20.58 13.21
C LYS A 326 5.58 21.13 14.61
N THR A 327 5.04 20.36 15.55
CA THR A 327 4.80 20.78 16.95
C THR A 327 5.90 20.31 17.90
N GLY A 328 6.86 19.51 17.44
CA GLY A 328 7.95 18.98 18.28
C GLY A 328 7.58 17.75 19.10
N LEU A 329 6.29 17.36 19.15
CA LEU A 329 5.86 16.11 19.78
C LEU A 329 6.63 14.92 19.19
N VAL A 330 6.94 14.98 17.90
CA VAL A 330 7.99 14.18 17.28
C VAL A 330 9.07 15.13 16.73
N PRO A 331 10.37 14.86 16.93
CA PRO A 331 10.95 13.74 17.67
C PRO A 331 11.22 14.07 19.16
N PHE A 332 10.72 15.18 19.72
CA PHE A 332 11.17 15.63 21.05
C PHE A 332 10.27 15.18 22.21
N GLY A 333 9.06 14.69 21.94
CA GLY A 333 8.14 14.22 22.98
C GLY A 333 7.50 15.34 23.82
N GLU A 334 7.57 16.58 23.34
CA GLU A 334 6.96 17.76 23.95
C GLU A 334 6.64 18.82 22.90
N ILE A 335 5.64 19.66 23.20
CA ILE A 335 5.23 20.74 22.30
C ILE A 335 6.28 21.86 22.36
N ARG A 336 6.79 22.27 21.19
CA ARG A 336 7.80 23.31 21.02
C ARG A 336 7.38 24.35 19.98
N ASP A 337 7.94 25.55 20.14
CA ASP A 337 7.90 26.57 19.11
C ASP A 337 8.75 26.15 17.90
N PRO A 338 8.35 26.52 16.67
CA PRO A 338 9.14 26.20 15.48
C PRO A 338 10.57 26.74 15.57
N GLY A 339 11.55 25.85 15.41
CA GLY A 339 12.98 26.18 15.31
C GLY A 339 13.56 25.78 13.95
N ALA A 340 14.64 26.44 13.53
CA ALA A 340 15.33 26.13 12.27
C ALA A 340 16.04 24.76 12.27
N ASP A 341 16.30 24.23 13.45
CA ASP A 341 16.90 22.94 13.74
C ASP A 341 15.85 21.81 13.91
N MET A 342 14.56 22.12 13.81
CA MET A 342 13.53 21.11 13.87
C MET A 342 13.39 20.38 12.53
N PRO A 343 13.25 19.06 12.53
CA PRO A 343 12.94 18.33 11.31
C PRO A 343 11.52 18.68 10.86
N THR A 344 11.26 18.54 9.58
CA THR A 344 9.94 18.83 9.02
C THR A 344 9.63 17.91 7.85
N LEU A 345 8.35 17.90 7.47
CA LEU A 345 7.85 17.29 6.24
C LEU A 345 7.56 18.39 5.22
N THR A 346 7.98 18.19 3.97
CA THR A 346 7.80 19.13 2.86
C THR A 346 7.48 18.39 1.55
N PHE A 347 7.37 19.14 0.45
CA PHE A 347 7.05 18.64 -0.88
C PHE A 347 7.93 17.45 -1.28
N ASN A 348 7.29 16.43 -1.85
CA ASN A 348 7.97 15.29 -2.46
C ASN A 348 8.93 15.77 -3.56
N THR A 349 10.03 15.05 -3.77
CA THR A 349 11.00 15.30 -4.87
C THR A 349 10.37 15.30 -6.26
N ILE A 350 9.39 14.42 -6.49
CA ILE A 350 8.64 14.32 -7.76
C ILE A 350 7.70 15.53 -8.02
N GLY A 351 7.50 16.42 -7.05
CA GLY A 351 6.69 17.63 -7.21
C GLY A 351 5.19 17.38 -7.40
N ARG A 352 4.70 16.17 -7.09
CA ARG A 352 3.28 15.79 -7.18
C ARG A 352 2.86 14.83 -6.07
N HIS A 353 1.55 14.68 -5.91
CA HIS A 353 0.95 13.69 -5.03
C HIS A 353 1.34 12.28 -5.48
N ILE A 354 1.69 11.44 -4.52
CA ILE A 354 2.03 10.03 -4.75
C ILE A 354 0.95 9.18 -4.12
N SER A 355 0.43 8.21 -4.87
CA SER A 355 -0.49 7.18 -4.38
C SER A 355 0.03 5.82 -4.84
N ARG A 356 0.63 5.06 -3.92
CA ARG A 356 1.23 3.74 -4.22
C ARG A 356 1.34 2.88 -2.97
N VAL A 357 1.70 1.61 -3.15
CA VAL A 357 2.23 0.78 -2.06
C VAL A 357 3.75 0.92 -2.05
N SER A 358 4.32 1.19 -0.89
CA SER A 358 5.78 1.29 -0.68
C SER A 358 6.24 0.21 0.28
N ARG A 359 7.51 -0.19 0.15
CA ARG A 359 8.14 -1.09 1.12
C ARG A 359 8.77 -0.27 2.22
N THR A 360 8.48 -0.64 3.46
CA THR A 360 9.16 -0.08 4.63
C THR A 360 9.75 -1.21 5.48
N ARG A 361 10.77 -0.94 6.28
CA ARG A 361 11.22 -1.84 7.35
C ARG A 361 11.10 -1.16 8.69
N VAL A 362 10.90 -1.94 9.75
CA VAL A 362 11.05 -1.47 11.13
C VAL A 362 12.53 -1.38 11.46
N VAL A 363 12.95 -0.27 12.06
CA VAL A 363 14.35 0.02 12.39
C VAL A 363 14.61 -0.12 13.89
N SER A 364 13.63 0.22 14.72
CA SER A 364 13.74 0.15 16.17
C SER A 364 12.47 -0.42 16.82
N ALA A 365 12.65 -1.02 18.00
CA ALA A 365 11.56 -1.46 18.87
C ALA A 365 11.67 -0.82 20.27
N THR A 366 12.05 0.47 20.32
CA THR A 366 12.08 1.24 21.58
C THR A 366 10.69 1.76 21.97
N SER A 367 9.74 1.76 21.04
CA SER A 367 8.39 2.27 21.22
C SER A 367 7.37 1.17 21.50
N PRO A 368 6.36 1.41 22.36
CA PRO A 368 5.20 0.53 22.52
C PRO A 368 4.51 0.17 21.20
N TRP A 369 4.51 1.08 20.23
CA TRP A 369 3.91 0.88 18.91
C TRP A 369 4.60 -0.21 18.08
N ALA A 370 5.80 -0.66 18.47
CA ALA A 370 6.50 -1.79 17.86
C ALA A 370 6.09 -3.16 18.44
N MET A 371 5.43 -3.20 19.61
CA MET A 371 5.26 -4.42 20.40
C MET A 371 4.11 -5.31 19.91
N ASN A 372 4.20 -5.76 18.66
CA ASN A 372 3.30 -6.74 18.07
C ASN A 372 4.07 -7.65 17.10
N GLU A 373 3.71 -8.93 17.05
CA GLU A 373 4.35 -9.94 16.19
C GLU A 373 4.46 -9.48 14.74
N SER A 374 3.37 -8.91 14.19
CA SER A 374 3.34 -8.47 12.79
C SER A 374 4.29 -7.32 12.50
N VAL A 375 4.56 -6.47 13.50
CA VAL A 375 5.46 -5.33 13.39
C VAL A 375 6.91 -5.76 13.58
N LEU A 376 7.19 -6.65 14.55
CA LEU A 376 8.55 -7.14 14.84
C LEU A 376 9.08 -8.15 13.83
N LYS A 377 8.22 -8.76 13.02
CA LYS A 377 8.60 -9.76 12.01
C LYS A 377 9.77 -9.23 11.13
N PRO A 378 10.82 -10.03 10.88
CA PRO A 378 11.99 -9.61 10.08
C PRO A 378 11.68 -9.62 8.58
N VAL A 379 10.72 -8.80 8.15
CA VAL A 379 10.27 -8.61 6.77
C VAL A 379 10.15 -7.12 6.47
N CYS A 380 10.12 -6.74 5.20
CA CYS A 380 9.62 -5.41 4.85
C CYS A 380 8.08 -5.41 4.78
N HIS A 381 7.48 -4.33 5.24
CA HIS A 381 6.05 -4.09 5.23
C HIS A 381 5.61 -3.39 3.94
N LEU A 382 4.57 -3.90 3.30
CA LEU A 382 3.90 -3.28 2.16
C LEU A 382 2.86 -2.29 2.68
N VAL A 383 3.20 -1.00 2.66
CA VAL A 383 2.40 0.06 3.27
C VAL A 383 1.88 1.04 2.20
N PRO A 384 0.56 1.29 2.11
CA PRO A 384 0.02 2.33 1.25
C PRO A 384 0.54 3.73 1.65
N VAL A 385 0.99 4.52 0.70
CA VAL A 385 1.37 5.92 0.87
C VAL A 385 0.50 6.80 -0.03
N SER A 386 0.08 7.96 0.49
CA SER A 386 -0.82 8.88 -0.22
C SER A 386 -0.60 10.32 0.22
N HIS A 387 0.41 11.01 -0.32
CA HIS A 387 0.76 12.38 0.09
C HIS A 387 1.45 13.19 -1.02
N GLY A 388 1.31 14.52 -0.98
CA GLY A 388 2.11 15.49 -1.73
C GLY A 388 3.29 16.08 -0.95
N GLU A 389 3.20 16.09 0.38
CA GLU A 389 4.19 16.67 1.30
C GLU A 389 4.67 15.64 2.35
N GLY A 390 5.31 14.57 1.88
CA GLY A 390 5.78 13.49 2.76
C GLY A 390 7.29 13.46 2.98
N ARG A 391 8.04 14.42 2.46
CA ARG A 391 9.51 14.38 2.45
C ARG A 391 10.09 14.87 3.76
N ILE A 392 10.74 13.98 4.51
CA ILE A 392 11.48 14.36 5.72
C ILE A 392 12.78 15.09 5.34
N ILE A 393 12.96 16.26 5.94
CA ILE A 393 14.20 17.02 5.95
C ILE A 393 14.68 17.15 7.39
N VAL A 394 15.93 16.81 7.64
CA VAL A 394 16.57 16.81 8.96
C VAL A 394 18.06 17.02 8.80
N ASP A 395 18.69 17.73 9.74
CA ASP A 395 20.15 17.88 9.74
C ASP A 395 20.84 16.56 10.13
N GLU A 396 22.09 16.37 9.67
CA GLU A 396 22.82 15.12 9.89
C GLU A 396 23.08 14.83 11.37
N ALA A 397 23.35 15.87 12.18
CA ALA A 397 23.68 15.69 13.59
C ALA A 397 22.45 15.22 14.39
N LEU A 398 21.27 15.76 14.09
CA LEU A 398 20.01 15.29 14.65
C LEU A 398 19.67 13.91 14.11
N ALA A 399 19.78 13.67 12.80
CA ALA A 399 19.50 12.35 12.20
C ALA A 399 20.32 11.25 12.88
N LYS A 400 21.63 11.45 13.03
CA LYS A 400 22.52 10.52 13.72
C LYS A 400 22.04 10.23 15.15
N LYS A 401 21.68 11.25 15.92
CA LYS A 401 21.11 11.07 17.28
C LYS A 401 19.79 10.29 17.26
N LEU A 402 18.92 10.54 16.28
CA LEU A 402 17.65 9.81 16.16
C LEU A 402 17.87 8.32 15.91
N PHE A 403 18.84 7.95 15.06
CA PHE A 403 19.21 6.55 14.86
C PHE A 403 19.85 5.94 16.12
N GLU A 404 20.79 6.65 16.76
CA GLU A 404 21.47 6.20 17.99
C GLU A 404 20.49 5.99 19.16
N ASN A 405 19.47 6.83 19.28
CA ASN A 405 18.44 6.73 20.31
C ASN A 405 17.32 5.73 19.95
N GLY A 406 17.35 5.14 18.75
CA GLY A 406 16.28 4.27 18.25
C GLY A 406 14.96 5.00 18.01
N GLN A 407 14.97 6.30 17.70
CA GLN A 407 13.78 7.10 17.40
C GLN A 407 13.35 7.03 15.94
N VAL A 408 14.18 6.48 15.05
CA VAL A 408 13.76 6.12 13.69
C VAL A 408 12.96 4.82 13.79
N PHE A 409 11.65 4.91 13.57
CA PHE A 409 10.74 3.78 13.70
C PHE A 409 10.78 2.91 12.44
N THR A 410 10.66 3.54 11.28
CA THR A 410 10.59 2.87 9.98
C THR A 410 11.37 3.60 8.91
N GLN A 411 11.90 2.83 7.95
CA GLN A 411 12.60 3.34 6.76
C GLN A 411 11.97 2.81 5.47
N TYR A 412 12.01 3.59 4.39
CA TYR A 412 11.80 3.12 3.03
C TYR A 412 12.94 2.18 2.60
N VAL A 413 12.60 1.11 1.88
CA VAL A 413 13.55 0.07 1.49
C VAL A 413 13.34 -0.41 0.06
N LYS A 414 14.40 -0.93 -0.54
CA LYS A 414 14.35 -1.68 -1.80
C LYS A 414 14.70 -3.15 -1.57
N LEU A 415 14.24 -3.99 -2.49
CA LEU A 415 14.70 -5.38 -2.59
C LEU A 415 16.05 -5.41 -3.32
N THR A 416 16.95 -6.27 -2.86
CA THR A 416 18.28 -6.51 -3.41
C THR A 416 18.54 -8.01 -3.47
N ASP A 417 19.56 -8.44 -4.19
CA ASP A 417 19.98 -9.85 -4.22
C ASP A 417 20.34 -10.40 -2.82
N ASN A 418 20.70 -9.51 -1.89
CA ASN A 418 21.06 -9.84 -0.51
C ASN A 418 19.92 -9.60 0.50
N GLY A 419 18.68 -9.41 0.04
CA GLY A 419 17.51 -9.14 0.89
C GLY A 419 17.07 -7.69 0.84
N VAL A 420 16.73 -7.11 1.99
CA VAL A 420 16.11 -5.77 2.10
C VAL A 420 17.16 -4.73 2.53
N ALA A 421 17.24 -3.60 1.82
CA ALA A 421 18.16 -2.51 2.16
C ALA A 421 17.44 -1.15 2.17
N PRO A 422 17.76 -0.24 3.13
CA PRO A 422 17.23 1.11 3.10
C PRO A 422 17.68 1.84 1.85
N THR A 423 16.82 2.72 1.32
CA THR A 423 17.10 3.40 0.06
C THR A 423 16.65 4.85 0.08
N MET A 424 17.47 5.70 -0.51
CA MET A 424 17.13 7.08 -0.83
C MET A 424 16.56 7.23 -2.24
N ASP A 425 16.70 6.18 -3.06
CA ASP A 425 16.36 6.23 -4.47
C ASP A 425 14.86 6.06 -4.69
N GLU A 426 14.29 6.89 -5.56
CA GLU A 426 13.00 6.62 -6.19
C GLU A 426 13.14 5.42 -7.16
N PRO A 427 12.10 4.60 -7.36
CA PRO A 427 10.73 4.75 -6.87
C PRO A 427 10.47 4.22 -5.45
N ASP A 428 11.41 3.52 -4.83
CA ASP A 428 11.23 2.83 -3.55
C ASP A 428 11.16 3.79 -2.34
N ASN A 429 11.91 4.90 -2.38
CA ASN A 429 11.68 6.07 -1.53
C ASN A 429 10.87 7.11 -2.33
N PRO A 430 9.54 7.11 -2.22
CA PRO A 430 8.68 7.85 -3.13
C PRO A 430 8.80 9.37 -2.98
N ASN A 431 9.10 9.86 -1.78
CA ASN A 431 9.10 11.31 -1.48
C ASN A 431 10.49 11.92 -1.39
N GLY A 432 11.56 11.11 -1.45
CA GLY A 432 12.93 11.57 -1.27
C GLY A 432 13.27 11.97 0.17
N SER A 433 12.64 11.30 1.16
CA SER A 433 12.90 11.55 2.59
C SER A 433 14.34 11.23 2.95
N MET A 434 15.01 12.13 3.67
CA MET A 434 16.40 11.96 4.11
C MET A 434 16.60 10.71 4.97
N TYR A 435 17.75 10.06 4.78
CA TYR A 435 18.14 8.82 5.47
C TYR A 435 17.12 7.68 5.38
N ALA A 436 16.31 7.70 4.31
CA ALA A 436 15.20 6.80 4.06
C ALA A 436 14.11 6.82 5.16
N ILE A 437 14.06 7.84 6.02
CA ILE A 437 13.16 7.85 7.18
C ILE A 437 11.71 7.94 6.69
N GLU A 438 10.85 7.06 7.20
CA GLU A 438 9.41 7.02 6.92
C GLU A 438 8.57 7.29 8.17
N GLY A 439 9.11 6.93 9.34
CA GLY A 439 8.47 7.11 10.65
C GLY A 439 9.46 7.46 11.75
N LEU A 440 9.01 8.27 12.70
CA LEU A 440 9.77 8.75 13.84
C LEU A 440 8.97 8.62 15.14
N THR A 441 9.65 8.46 16.26
CA THR A 441 9.04 8.49 17.60
C THR A 441 9.57 9.61 18.48
N SER A 442 8.83 9.92 19.55
CA SER A 442 9.37 10.65 20.70
C SER A 442 10.50 9.85 21.38
N PRO A 443 11.32 10.48 22.25
CA PRO A 443 12.45 9.80 22.90
C PRO A 443 12.03 8.66 23.82
N ASP A 444 10.85 8.79 24.45
CA ASP A 444 10.20 7.74 25.26
C ASP A 444 9.39 6.73 24.41
N GLY A 445 9.23 6.98 23.11
CA GLY A 445 8.48 6.12 22.20
C GLY A 445 6.95 6.25 22.26
N HIS A 446 6.39 7.09 23.14
CA HIS A 446 4.94 7.20 23.34
C HIS A 446 4.20 7.92 22.21
N VAL A 447 4.90 8.79 21.49
CA VAL A 447 4.41 9.46 20.29
C VAL A 447 5.00 8.78 19.06
N LEU A 448 4.15 8.30 18.15
CA LEU A 448 4.57 7.79 16.83
C LEU A 448 4.00 8.67 15.72
N GLY A 449 4.87 9.13 14.83
CA GLY A 449 4.50 9.80 13.58
C GLY A 449 4.99 8.99 12.38
N LYS A 450 4.10 8.72 11.41
CA LYS A 450 4.45 7.93 10.22
C LYS A 450 3.70 8.38 8.96
N MET A 451 4.33 8.32 7.78
CA MET A 451 3.70 8.77 6.53
C MET A 451 2.78 7.74 5.88
N GLY A 452 3.16 6.48 5.90
CA GLY A 452 2.41 5.37 5.33
C GLY A 452 1.21 5.00 6.19
N HIS A 453 0.14 4.62 5.52
CA HIS A 453 -1.17 4.36 6.08
C HIS A 453 -1.34 2.89 6.49
N SER A 454 -0.79 2.53 7.65
CA SER A 454 -0.94 1.17 8.20
C SER A 454 -2.41 0.84 8.51
N GLU A 455 -3.28 1.82 8.74
CA GLU A 455 -4.72 1.62 8.94
C GLU A 455 -5.42 1.06 7.69
N ARG A 456 -4.89 1.33 6.48
CA ARG A 456 -5.53 0.93 5.22
C ARG A 456 -5.39 -0.55 4.88
N THR A 457 -4.53 -1.29 5.60
CA THR A 457 -4.36 -2.74 5.42
C THR A 457 -4.95 -3.57 6.57
N MET A 458 -5.59 -2.91 7.55
CA MET A 458 -6.21 -3.60 8.69
C MET A 458 -7.51 -4.29 8.28
N GLY A 459 -7.76 -5.46 8.84
CA GLY A 459 -8.93 -6.26 8.52
C GLY A 459 -9.13 -7.43 9.47
N MET A 460 -10.00 -8.37 9.09
CA MET A 460 -10.40 -9.49 9.96
C MET A 460 -9.48 -10.71 9.84
N GLY A 461 -8.41 -10.64 9.04
CA GLY A 461 -7.49 -11.75 8.84
C GLY A 461 -6.48 -11.92 9.97
N LYS A 462 -5.44 -12.72 9.71
CA LYS A 462 -4.40 -13.06 10.69
C LYS A 462 -3.70 -11.78 11.19
N ASN A 463 -3.45 -11.71 12.48
CA ASN A 463 -2.80 -10.57 13.15
C ASN A 463 -3.53 -9.23 12.92
N GLY A 464 -4.83 -9.24 12.61
CA GLY A 464 -5.65 -8.03 12.39
C GLY A 464 -5.45 -7.37 11.02
N CYS A 465 -4.89 -8.10 10.05
CA CYS A 465 -4.61 -7.62 8.70
C CYS A 465 -5.31 -8.47 7.66
N ASP A 466 -5.69 -7.88 6.53
CA ASP A 466 -6.32 -8.60 5.42
C ASP A 466 -5.54 -8.38 4.12
N GLU A 467 -4.99 -9.48 3.60
CA GLU A 467 -4.21 -9.52 2.36
C GLU A 467 -5.04 -9.14 1.13
N ASN A 468 -6.34 -9.46 1.16
CA ASN A 468 -7.22 -9.26 0.01
C ASN A 468 -7.43 -7.78 -0.31
N LEU A 469 -7.26 -6.88 0.66
CA LEU A 469 -7.42 -5.44 0.49
C LEU A 469 -6.42 -4.86 -0.52
N ILE A 470 -5.21 -5.41 -0.62
CA ILE A 470 -4.15 -4.85 -1.47
C ILE A 470 -3.49 -5.87 -2.42
N LYS A 471 -3.88 -7.16 -2.39
CA LYS A 471 -3.27 -8.21 -3.23
C LYS A 471 -3.26 -7.94 -4.74
N ASN A 472 -4.23 -7.16 -5.21
CA ASN A 472 -4.36 -6.81 -6.62
C ASN A 472 -3.66 -5.48 -6.99
N ILE A 473 -3.02 -4.82 -6.01
CA ILE A 473 -2.32 -3.54 -6.17
C ILE A 473 -0.83 -3.69 -5.84
N ALA A 474 -0.49 -4.34 -4.73
CA ALA A 474 0.87 -4.43 -4.21
C ALA A 474 1.76 -5.46 -4.93
N GLY A 475 1.16 -6.31 -5.77
CA GLY A 475 1.81 -7.50 -6.33
C GLY A 475 1.50 -8.76 -5.52
N PHE A 476 1.89 -9.92 -6.03
CA PHE A 476 1.67 -11.22 -5.36
C PHE A 476 2.98 -12.01 -5.25
N PRO A 477 3.20 -12.73 -4.12
CA PRO A 477 2.35 -12.73 -2.93
C PRO A 477 2.54 -11.48 -2.08
N VAL A 478 1.49 -11.00 -1.41
CA VAL A 478 1.58 -9.86 -0.46
C VAL A 478 2.13 -10.26 0.91
N GLN A 479 2.33 -11.56 1.12
CA GLN A 479 3.05 -12.13 2.25
C GLN A 479 4.04 -13.17 1.74
N SER A 480 5.30 -13.03 2.13
CA SER A 480 6.38 -13.96 1.81
C SER A 480 7.34 -14.08 2.99
N GLU A 481 8.47 -14.75 2.78
CA GLU A 481 9.56 -14.78 3.75
C GLU A 481 10.23 -13.42 3.96
N ILE A 482 10.07 -12.49 3.01
CA ILE A 482 10.71 -11.17 3.00
C ILE A 482 9.72 -10.00 3.02
N GLU A 483 8.43 -10.23 2.74
CA GLU A 483 7.40 -9.19 2.64
C GLU A 483 6.14 -9.51 3.47
N SER A 484 5.45 -8.46 3.93
CA SER A 484 4.15 -8.58 4.61
C SER A 484 3.31 -7.32 4.41
N SER A 485 2.04 -7.44 4.03
CA SER A 485 1.08 -6.32 4.09
C SER A 485 0.64 -5.93 5.51
N CYS A 486 1.00 -6.75 6.50
CA CYS A 486 0.54 -6.62 7.86
C CYS A 486 1.57 -5.91 8.74
N GLN A 487 1.24 -4.70 9.20
CA GLN A 487 1.99 -3.91 10.17
C GLN A 487 1.02 -3.36 11.23
N ASN A 488 0.56 -4.22 12.14
CA ASN A 488 -0.52 -3.88 13.07
C ASN A 488 -0.01 -3.11 14.30
N ILE A 489 0.37 -1.85 14.08
CA ILE A 489 0.72 -0.90 15.14
C ILE A 489 -0.46 -0.59 16.08
N PHE A 490 -1.70 -0.79 15.62
CA PHE A 490 -2.90 -0.54 16.41
C PHE A 490 -3.05 -1.59 17.53
N ALA A 491 -2.82 -2.86 17.22
CA ALA A 491 -2.72 -3.91 18.22
C ALA A 491 -1.65 -3.58 19.27
N ALA A 492 -0.46 -3.17 18.83
CA ALA A 492 0.65 -2.84 19.71
C ALA A 492 0.26 -1.72 20.70
N GLY A 493 -0.30 -0.61 20.19
CA GLY A 493 -0.76 0.51 21.01
C GLY A 493 -1.92 0.17 21.95
N VAL A 494 -2.85 -0.70 21.53
CA VAL A 494 -3.93 -1.18 22.40
C VAL A 494 -3.38 -2.09 23.50
N SER A 495 -2.48 -3.00 23.16
CA SER A 495 -1.88 -3.95 24.11
C SER A 495 -0.95 -3.30 25.12
N TYR A 496 -0.53 -2.05 24.90
CA TYR A 496 0.27 -1.31 25.89
C TYR A 496 -0.48 -1.13 27.22
N PHE A 497 -1.81 -1.05 27.19
CA PHE A 497 -2.64 -0.82 28.37
C PHE A 497 -3.16 -2.11 29.02
N ASN A 498 -2.64 -3.28 28.59
CA ASN A 498 -3.20 -4.59 28.89
C ASN A 498 -2.40 -5.40 29.91
#